data_AF-A0A965P5X3-F1
#
_entry.id   AF-A0A965P5X3-F1
#
_cell.length_a   1.000
_cell.length_b   1.000
_cell.length_c   1.000
_cell.angle_alpha   90.00
_cell.angle_beta   90.00
_cell.angle_gamma   90.00
#
_symmetry.space_group_name_H-M   'P 1'
#
loop_
_entity.id
_entity.type
_entity.pdbx_description
1 polymer ?
#
loop_
_entity_poly.entity_id
_entity_poly.type
_entity_poly.pdbx_seq_one_letter_code
_entity_poly.pdbx_strand_id
1 'polypeptide(L)' 'MAAVRHGPATWYERLAPEHREELDAIKAAWTAGELGTRRKTLARAIAANMRKRGMSDIGEQGVIAWLEKA' A
#
# COMPACT_ATOMS: atom_id res chain seq x y z
N MET A 1 19.68 -9.22 -9.50
CA MET A 1 19.81 -7.78 -9.85
C MET A 1 18.42 -7.17 -9.85
N ALA A 2 18.07 -6.34 -8.87
CA ALA A 2 16.75 -5.69 -8.80
C ALA A 2 16.73 -4.47 -9.73
N ALA A 3 15.73 -4.39 -10.61
CA ALA A 3 15.55 -3.29 -11.54
C ALA A 3 15.30 -1.98 -10.76
N VAL A 4 16.21 -1.01 -10.89
CA VAL A 4 16.02 0.36 -10.38
C VAL A 4 14.93 1.01 -11.23
N ARG A 5 13.75 1.22 -10.64
CA ARG A 5 12.64 1.93 -11.28
C ARG A 5 12.90 3.44 -11.20
N HIS A 6 13.29 4.07 -12.31
CA HIS A 6 13.50 5.52 -12.43
C HIS A 6 12.17 6.31 -12.56
N GLY A 7 11.26 6.14 -11.60
CA GLY A 7 10.04 6.94 -11.49
C GLY A 7 10.08 7.86 -10.26
N PRO A 8 9.24 8.90 -10.18
CA PRO A 8 9.06 9.64 -8.93
C PRO A 8 8.67 8.66 -7.82
N ALA A 9 9.39 8.70 -6.69
CA ALA A 9 9.15 7.82 -5.56
C ALA A 9 7.68 7.88 -5.14
N THR A 10 6.99 6.74 -5.25
CA THR A 10 5.59 6.57 -4.85
C THR A 10 5.44 6.79 -3.36
N TRP A 11 4.22 7.07 -2.89
CA TRP A 11 3.95 7.23 -1.45
C TRP A 11 4.47 6.04 -0.63
N TYR A 12 4.39 4.82 -1.18
CA TYR A 12 4.88 3.59 -0.57
C TYR A 12 6.42 3.57 -0.41
N GLU A 13 7.17 4.13 -1.37
CA GLU A 13 8.63 4.22 -1.29
C GLU A 13 9.11 5.28 -0.30
N ARG A 14 8.25 6.24 0.04
CA ARG A 14 8.52 7.29 1.05
C ARG A 14 8.28 6.82 2.49
N LEU A 15 7.70 5.63 2.67
CA LEU A 15 7.41 5.07 3.97
C LEU A 15 8.68 4.71 4.74
N ALA A 16 8.64 4.81 6.06
CA ALA A 16 9.62 4.15 6.91
C ALA A 16 9.63 2.62 6.62
N PRO A 17 10.79 1.94 6.74
CA PRO A 17 10.89 0.51 6.48
C PRO A 17 9.84 -0.32 7.24
N GLU A 18 9.61 0.03 8.51
CA GLU A 18 8.65 -0.63 9.41
C GLU A 18 7.22 -0.61 8.85
N HIS A 19 6.81 0.49 8.20
CA HIS A 19 5.47 0.59 7.60
C HIS A 19 5.37 -0.14 6.27
N ARG A 20 6.49 -0.33 5.56
CA ARG A 20 6.51 -1.10 4.32
C ARG A 20 6.32 -2.58 4.60
N GLU A 21 6.97 -3.11 5.62
CA GLU A 21 6.85 -4.52 6.00
C GLU A 21 5.40 -4.91 6.33
N GLU A 22 4.69 -4.08 7.11
CA GLU A 22 3.27 -4.28 7.39
C GLU A 22 2.41 -4.27 6.12
N LEU A 23 2.68 -3.33 5.21
CA LEU A 23 1.94 -3.22 3.96
C LEU A 23 2.27 -4.36 2.99
N ASP A 24 3.51 -4.85 2.98
CA ASP A 24 3.91 -6.00 2.17
C ASP A 24 3.20 -7.27 2.61
N ALA A 25 3.05 -7.47 3.92
CA ALA A 25 2.24 -8.57 4.44
C ALA A 25 0.77 -8.48 4.00
N ILE A 26 0.18 -7.28 4.07
CA ILE A 26 -1.18 -7.03 3.59
C ILE A 26 -1.29 -7.26 2.08
N LYS A 27 -0.28 -6.84 1.31
CA LYS A 27 -0.24 -7.03 -0.14
C LYS A 27 -0.10 -8.49 -0.52
N ALA A 28 0.73 -9.25 0.18
CA ALA A 28 0.86 -10.68 -0.01
C ALA A 28 -0.46 -11.42 0.24
N ALA A 29 -1.15 -11.10 1.34
CA ALA A 29 -2.47 -11.67 1.65
C ALA A 29 -3.55 -11.25 0.63
N TRP A 30 -3.47 -10.02 0.09
CA TRP A 30 -4.33 -9.56 -0.99
C TRP A 30 -4.09 -10.36 -2.28
N THR A 31 -2.84 -10.52 -2.71
CA THR A 31 -2.46 -11.27 -3.90
C THR A 31 -2.78 -12.76 -3.78
N ALA A 32 -2.68 -13.33 -2.57
CA ALA A 32 -3.09 -14.70 -2.28
C ALA A 32 -4.62 -14.88 -2.29
N GLY A 33 -5.41 -13.80 -2.35
CA GLY A 33 -6.87 -13.83 -2.33
C GLY A 33 -7.48 -14.02 -0.94
N GLU A 34 -6.68 -14.02 0.12
CA GLU A 34 -7.12 -14.26 1.51
C GLU A 34 -7.95 -13.10 2.07
N LEU A 35 -7.69 -11.88 1.60
CA LEU A 35 -8.41 -10.66 2.04
C LEU A 35 -9.76 -10.43 1.32
N GLY A 36 -10.16 -11.35 0.43
CA GLY A 36 -11.44 -11.30 -0.29
C GLY A 36 -11.55 -10.17 -1.31
N THR A 37 -12.76 -9.95 -1.85
CA THR A 37 -13.00 -9.01 -2.98
C THR A 37 -13.23 -7.56 -2.58
N ARG A 38 -13.18 -7.22 -1.28
CA ARG A 38 -13.57 -5.89 -0.77
C ARG A 38 -12.43 -4.86 -0.84
N ARG A 39 -11.92 -4.64 -2.06
CA ARG A 39 -10.79 -3.74 -2.36
C ARG A 39 -10.93 -2.34 -1.75
N LYS A 40 -12.10 -1.72 -1.90
CA LYS A 40 -12.37 -0.36 -1.37
C LYS A 40 -12.31 -0.32 0.16
N THR A 41 -12.86 -1.33 0.83
CA THR A 41 -12.83 -1.43 2.29
C THR A 41 -11.40 -1.57 2.79
N LEU A 42 -10.60 -2.43 2.13
CA LEU A 42 -9.19 -2.62 2.47
C LEU A 42 -8.38 -1.33 2.23
N ALA A 43 -8.55 -0.70 1.07
CA ALA A 43 -7.86 0.54 0.73
C ALA A 43 -8.19 1.69 1.70
N ARG A 44 -9.47 1.82 2.10
CA ARG A 44 -9.90 2.79 3.10
C ARG A 44 -9.27 2.51 4.47
N ALA A 45 -9.21 1.25 4.89
CA ALA A 45 -8.60 0.86 6.17
C ALA A 45 -7.10 1.17 6.19
N ILE A 46 -6.37 0.84 5.12
CA ILE A 46 -4.95 1.16 4.95
C ILE A 46 -4.73 2.67 4.99
N ALA A 47 -5.46 3.44 4.17
CA ALA A 47 -5.33 4.89 4.12
C ALA A 47 -5.63 5.54 5.49
N ALA A 48 -6.66 5.07 6.21
CA ALA A 48 -6.97 5.54 7.54
C ALA A 48 -5.88 5.21 8.56
N ASN A 49 -5.30 4.00 8.50
CA ASN A 49 -4.21 3.60 9.39
C ASN A 49 -2.96 4.46 9.15
N MET A 50 -2.58 4.65 7.89
CA MET A 50 -1.42 5.45 7.52
C MET A 50 -1.59 6.94 7.89
N ARG A 51 -2.79 7.50 7.73
CA ARG A 51 -3.09 8.87 8.19
C ARG A 51 -2.94 9.04 9.70
N LYS A 52 -3.36 8.06 10.49
CA LYS A 52 -3.14 8.06 11.95
C LYS A 52 -1.66 8.07 12.33
N ARG A 53 -0.79 7.57 11.45
CA ARG A 53 0.68 7.58 11.62
C ARG A 53 1.34 8.83 11.05
N GLY A 54 0.57 9.87 10.71
CA GLY A 54 1.08 11.16 10.25
C GLY A 54 1.22 11.29 8.74
N MET A 55 0.75 10.32 7.95
CA MET A 55 0.85 10.37 6.49
C MET A 55 -0.40 10.92 5.84
N SER A 56 -0.38 12.23 5.61
CA SER A 56 -1.50 12.99 5.02
C SER A 56 -1.66 12.77 3.51
N ASP A 57 -0.58 12.45 2.80
CA ASP A 57 -0.55 12.27 1.33
C ASP A 57 -1.12 10.92 0.84
N ILE A 58 -1.56 10.04 1.75
CA ILE A 58 -2.09 8.72 1.39
C ILE A 58 -3.61 8.82 1.22
N GLY A 59 -4.05 8.65 -0.03
CA GLY A 59 -5.45 8.56 -0.42
C GLY A 59 -5.88 7.14 -0.77
N GLU A 60 -7.17 6.85 -0.60
CA GLU A 60 -7.77 5.54 -0.92
C GLU A 60 -7.46 5.11 -2.36
N GLN A 61 -7.55 6.03 -3.33
CA GLN A 61 -7.25 5.75 -4.73
C GLN A 61 -5.79 5.35 -4.96
N GLY A 62 -4.85 5.97 -4.24
CA GLY A 62 -3.43 5.62 -4.31
C GLY A 62 -3.14 4.22 -3.74
N VAL A 63 -3.91 3.80 -2.74
CA VAL A 63 -3.82 2.44 -2.19
C VAL A 63 -4.47 1.42 -3.13
N ILE A 64 -5.61 1.74 -3.74
CA ILE A 64 -6.25 0.87 -4.75
C ILE A 64 -5.28 0.61 -5.90
N ALA A 65 -4.69 1.66 -6.48
CA ALA A 65 -3.72 1.52 -7.56
C ALA A 65 -2.49 0.68 -7.15
N TRP A 66 -2.05 0.80 -5.89
CA TRP A 66 -0.95 0.00 -5.35
C TRP A 66 -1.32 -1.49 -5.17
N LEU A 67 -2.57 -1.79 -4.79
CA LEU A 67 -3.11 -3.15 -4.72
C LEU A 67 -3.30 -3.78 -6.11
N GLU A 68 -3.65 -2.99 -7.13
CA GLU A 68 -3.88 -3.46 -8.51
C GLU A 68 -2.59 -3.69 -9.31
N LYS A 69 -1.49 -3.01 -8.97
CA LYS A 69 -0.19 -3.17 -9.64
C LYS A 69 0.55 -4.45 -9.23
N ALA A 70 -0.14 -5.40 -8.59
CA ALA A 70 0.42 -6.65 -8.06
C ALA A 70 0.36 -7.77 -9.12
#